data_AF-A0AA43CU61-F1
#
_entry.id   AF-A0AA43CU61-F1
#
_cell.length_a   1.000
_cell.length_b   1.000
_cell.length_c   1.000
_cell.angle_alpha   90.00
_cell.angle_beta   90.00
_cell.angle_gamma   90.00
#
_symmetry.space_group_name_H-M   'P 1'
#
loop_
_entity.id
_entity.type
_entity.pdbx_description
1 polymer ?
#
loop_
_entity_poly.entity_id
_entity_poly.type
_entity_poly.pdbx_seq_one_letter_code
_entity_poly.pdbx_strand_id
1 'polypeptide(L)'
;LVAHPLTAGLESFSLYGAWALRGTAPHSVILAETGEKSWVDLDRDSKFSSNDAVQAFGVMVAGEIGQGRYVVIGDDALFQNRFFDKANRQLAVNLVDWLSRR
;
A
#
# COMPACT_ATOMS: atom_id res chain seq x y z
N LEU A 1 5.04 -3.17 7.79
CA LEU A 1 3.64 -3.65 7.72
C LEU A 1 3.05 -3.62 9.11
N VAL A 2 1.79 -3.21 9.26
CA VAL A 2 1.04 -3.28 10.53
C VAL A 2 0.28 -4.61 10.59
N ALA A 3 0.13 -5.18 11.79
CA ALA A 3 -0.65 -6.41 11.98
C ALA A 3 -2.13 -6.20 11.63
N HIS A 4 -2.62 -6.91 10.61
CA HIS A 4 -3.98 -6.83 10.11
C HIS A 4 -4.30 -8.09 9.28
N PRO A 5 -5.57 -8.55 9.15
CA PRO A 5 -5.89 -9.68 8.27
C PRO A 5 -5.38 -9.52 6.83
N LEU A 6 -5.38 -8.29 6.30
CA LEU A 6 -4.83 -7.99 4.96
C LEU A 6 -3.33 -8.26 4.83
N THR A 7 -2.57 -8.12 5.92
CA THR A 7 -1.11 -8.28 5.96
C THR A 7 -0.68 -9.62 6.58
N ALA A 8 -1.64 -10.50 6.88
CA ALA A 8 -1.36 -11.79 7.49
C ALA A 8 -0.45 -12.64 6.60
N GLY A 9 0.62 -13.17 7.19
CA GLY A 9 1.60 -14.00 6.47
C GLY A 9 2.50 -13.24 5.49
N LEU A 10 2.49 -11.91 5.52
CA LEU A 10 3.38 -11.06 4.71
C LEU A 10 4.46 -10.41 5.58
N GLU A 11 5.71 -10.49 5.12
CA GLU A 11 6.82 -9.67 5.65
C GLU A 11 6.94 -8.36 4.86
N SER A 12 6.78 -8.44 3.54
CA SER A 12 6.78 -7.34 2.58
C SER A 12 5.96 -7.73 1.35
N PHE A 13 5.67 -6.75 0.49
CA PHE A 13 5.10 -6.98 -0.84
C PHE A 13 5.66 -5.97 -1.83
N SER A 14 5.53 -6.25 -3.13
CA SER A 14 6.19 -5.50 -4.19
C SER A 14 5.27 -4.43 -4.78
N LEU A 15 5.83 -3.24 -4.98
CA LEU A 15 5.24 -2.11 -5.70
C LEU A 15 6.09 -1.77 -6.92
N TYR A 16 5.51 -1.12 -7.92
CA TYR A 16 6.18 -0.70 -9.15
C TYR A 16 6.08 0.82 -9.40
N GLY A 17 4.92 1.43 -9.19
CA GLY A 17 4.62 2.82 -9.56
C GLY A 17 3.74 3.51 -8.52
N ALA A 18 4.12 3.43 -7.25
CA ALA A 18 3.26 3.78 -6.14
C ALA A 18 3.16 5.29 -5.89
N TRP A 19 1.97 5.70 -5.44
CA TRP A 19 1.68 7.03 -4.91
C TRP A 19 1.60 6.99 -3.39
N ALA A 20 2.15 8.02 -2.73
CA ALA A 20 2.06 8.16 -1.28
C ALA A 20 0.61 8.41 -0.83
N LEU A 21 0.18 7.68 0.19
CA LEU A 21 -1.13 7.76 0.82
C LEU A 21 -0.98 8.26 2.26
N ARG A 22 -1.89 9.14 2.69
CA ARG A 22 -1.88 9.71 4.05
C ARG A 22 -2.95 9.14 4.98
N GLY A 23 -4.11 8.70 4.46
CA GLY A 23 -5.25 8.27 5.28
C GLY A 23 -5.74 9.37 6.25
N THR A 24 -6.58 10.30 5.79
CA THR A 24 -6.96 11.48 6.60
C THR A 24 -8.20 11.29 7.47
N ALA A 25 -8.91 10.17 7.32
CA ALA A 25 -10.13 9.93 8.07
C ALA A 25 -9.83 9.22 9.40
N PRO A 26 -10.57 9.50 10.50
CA PRO A 26 -10.35 8.83 11.79
C PRO A 26 -10.49 7.30 11.76
N HIS A 27 -11.28 6.77 10.81
CA HIS A 27 -11.50 5.34 10.62
C HIS A 27 -10.53 4.70 9.60
N SER A 28 -9.51 5.45 9.15
CA SER A 28 -8.50 4.95 8.22
C SER A 28 -7.21 4.59 8.95
N VAL A 29 -6.60 3.48 8.54
CA VAL A 29 -5.34 2.98 9.10
C VAL A 29 -4.36 2.73 7.96
N ILE A 30 -3.13 3.25 8.08
CA ILE A 30 -2.03 2.91 7.18
C ILE A 30 -1.53 1.51 7.57
N LEU A 31 -1.61 0.55 6.65
CA LEU A 31 -1.22 -0.84 6.89
C LEU A 31 0.16 -1.18 6.34
N ALA A 32 0.62 -0.42 5.34
CA ALA A 32 1.94 -0.58 4.76
C ALA A 32 2.54 0.78 4.44
N GLU A 33 3.84 0.88 4.70
CA GLU A 33 4.66 2.04 4.40
C GLU A 33 5.90 1.56 3.63
N THR A 34 6.46 2.44 2.81
CA THR A 34 7.79 2.26 2.25
C THR A 34 8.87 2.40 3.34
N GLY A 35 10.14 2.20 2.97
CA GLY A 35 11.25 2.46 3.88
C GLY A 35 11.60 3.96 3.99
N GLU A 36 12.36 4.31 5.03
CA GLU A 36 12.79 5.70 5.36
C GLU A 36 13.57 6.44 4.26
N LYS A 37 14.12 5.69 3.29
CA LYS A 37 14.91 6.25 2.18
C LYS A 37 14.11 6.39 0.89
N SER A 38 12.80 6.12 0.92
CA SER A 38 11.93 6.36 -0.21
C SER A 38 11.75 7.85 -0.44
N TRP A 39 11.53 8.22 -1.70
CA TRP A 39 11.36 9.59 -2.10
C TRP A 39 10.21 9.74 -3.09
N VAL A 40 9.62 10.93 -3.11
CA VAL A 40 8.62 11.33 -4.11
C VAL A 40 9.27 12.34 -5.03
N ASP A 41 9.26 12.03 -6.33
CA ASP A 41 9.74 12.91 -7.41
C ASP A 41 8.80 14.13 -7.53
N LEU A 42 9.16 15.22 -6.84
CA LEU A 42 8.30 16.41 -6.75
C LEU A 42 8.45 17.34 -7.95
N ASP A 43 9.62 17.35 -8.59
CA ASP A 43 9.91 18.17 -9.77
C ASP A 43 9.80 17.40 -11.11
N ARG A 44 9.52 16.09 -11.04
CA ARG A 44 9.18 15.20 -12.16
C ARG A 44 10.33 14.96 -13.14
N ASP A 45 11.56 15.00 -12.65
CA ASP A 45 12.75 14.81 -13.47
C ASP A 45 13.28 13.36 -13.45
N SER A 46 12.61 12.48 -12.69
CA SER A 46 12.95 11.07 -12.46
C SER A 46 14.33 10.86 -11.82
N LYS A 47 14.85 11.85 -11.10
CA LYS A 47 16.12 11.79 -10.40
C LYS A 47 15.94 12.24 -8.97
N PHE A 48 16.46 11.45 -8.06
CA PHE A 48 16.50 11.85 -6.67
C PHE A 48 17.35 13.13 -6.49
N SER A 49 16.75 14.15 -5.89
CA SER A 49 17.40 15.43 -5.60
C SER A 49 17.01 15.98 -4.22
N SER A 50 17.62 17.12 -3.84
CA SER A 50 17.26 17.82 -2.60
C SER A 50 15.88 18.47 -2.63
N ASN A 51 15.23 18.53 -3.80
CA ASN A 51 13.87 19.06 -3.93
C ASN A 51 12.80 18.02 -3.57
N ASP A 52 13.18 16.75 -3.43
CA ASP A 52 12.25 15.66 -3.18
C ASP A 52 11.96 15.46 -1.70
N ALA A 53 10.74 15.02 -1.41
CA ALA A 53 10.39 14.57 -0.06
C ALA A 53 10.98 13.18 0.18
N VAL A 54 11.74 13.00 1.27
CA VAL A 54 12.33 11.72 1.68
C VAL A 54 11.82 11.31 3.06
N GLN A 55 11.14 10.18 3.14
CA GLN A 55 10.62 9.56 4.37
C GLN A 55 10.00 8.20 4.05
N ALA A 56 9.54 7.49 5.09
CA ALA A 56 8.55 6.44 4.90
C ALA A 56 7.21 7.04 4.44
N PHE A 57 6.60 6.44 3.42
CA PHE A 57 5.30 6.86 2.90
C PHE A 57 4.29 5.73 3.01
N GLY A 58 3.08 6.04 3.49
CA GLY A 58 1.94 5.12 3.39
C GLY A 58 1.69 4.72 1.94
N VAL A 59 1.49 3.42 1.70
CA VAL A 59 1.23 2.87 0.35
C VAL A 59 0.03 1.91 0.34
N MET A 60 -0.46 1.54 1.52
CA MET A 60 -1.71 0.82 1.69
C MET A 60 -2.47 1.37 2.89
N VAL A 61 -3.71 1.78 2.66
CA VAL A 61 -4.64 2.28 3.69
C VAL A 61 -5.88 1.41 3.67
N ALA A 62 -6.40 1.04 4.85
CA ALA A 62 -7.67 0.36 4.98
C ALA A 62 -8.58 1.08 5.96
N GLY A 63 -9.87 0.78 5.91
CA GLY A 63 -10.83 1.27 6.88
C GLY A 63 -12.18 0.58 6.75
N GLU A 64 -13.06 0.90 7.70
CA GLU A 64 -14.43 0.41 7.76
C GLU A 64 -15.39 1.59 7.90
N ILE A 65 -16.50 1.56 7.16
CA ILE A 65 -17.58 2.56 7.21
C ILE A 65 -18.90 1.82 7.32
N GLY A 66 -19.55 1.91 8.48
CA GLY A 66 -20.73 1.10 8.78
C GLY A 66 -20.38 -0.39 8.74
N GLN A 67 -21.05 -1.15 7.87
CA GLN A 67 -20.72 -2.57 7.61
C GLN A 67 -19.78 -2.76 6.41
N GLY A 68 -19.43 -1.67 5.72
CA GLY A 68 -18.56 -1.70 4.56
C GLY A 68 -17.09 -1.68 4.95
N ARG A 69 -16.27 -2.34 4.14
CA ARG A 69 -14.80 -2.35 4.27
C ARG A 69 -14.17 -1.84 2.99
N TYR A 70 -13.03 -1.17 3.09
CA TYR A 70 -12.29 -0.71 1.93
C TYR A 70 -10.78 -0.82 2.14
N VAL A 71 -10.07 -0.95 1.01
CA VAL A 71 -8.61 -0.84 0.93
C VAL A 71 -8.27 0.07 -0.23
N VAL A 72 -7.32 0.98 -0.01
CA VAL A 72 -6.69 1.80 -1.04
C VAL A 72 -5.22 1.40 -1.08
N ILE A 73 -4.74 1.00 -2.25
CA ILE A 73 -3.33 0.72 -2.51
C ILE A 73 -2.85 1.75 -3.53
N GLY A 74 -1.70 2.37 -3.28
CA GLY A 74 -1.16 3.46 -4.10
C GLY A 74 -0.63 3.04 -5.46
N ASP A 75 -0.85 1.80 -5.91
CA ASP A 75 -0.22 1.20 -7.09
C ASP A 75 -1.26 0.43 -7.91
N ASP A 76 -1.24 0.66 -9.23
CA ASP A 76 -2.17 0.11 -10.22
C ASP A 76 -1.64 -1.13 -10.95
N ALA A 77 -0.37 -1.47 -10.75
CA ALA A 77 0.32 -2.57 -11.41
C ALA A 77 0.50 -3.82 -10.54
N LEU A 78 0.33 -3.70 -9.22
CA LEU A 78 0.63 -4.73 -8.22
C LEU A 78 0.11 -6.13 -8.58
N PHE A 79 -1.11 -6.24 -9.13
CA PHE A 79 -1.74 -7.52 -9.50
C PHE A 79 -1.58 -7.94 -10.96
N GLN A 80 -0.80 -7.21 -11.77
CA GLN A 80 -0.50 -7.63 -13.13
C GLN A 80 0.43 -8.86 -13.12
N ASN A 81 0.30 -9.73 -14.12
CA ASN A 81 1.04 -11.00 -14.20
C ASN A 81 2.55 -10.88 -13.92
N ARG A 82 3.18 -9.79 -14.37
CA ARG A 82 4.62 -9.52 -14.18
C ARG A 82 5.00 -9.26 -12.71
N PHE A 83 4.09 -8.69 -11.92
CA PHE A 83 4.30 -8.32 -10.52
C PHE A 83 3.56 -9.25 -9.54
N PHE A 84 2.90 -10.30 -10.05
CA PHE A 84 2.16 -11.26 -9.25
C PHE A 84 3.09 -12.35 -8.67
N ASP A 85 4.05 -11.91 -7.87
CA ASP A 85 4.98 -12.77 -7.11
C ASP A 85 4.27 -13.46 -5.92
N LYS A 86 5.02 -14.22 -5.11
CA LYS A 86 4.45 -14.95 -3.97
C LYS A 86 3.77 -14.02 -2.96
N ALA A 87 4.36 -12.87 -2.67
CA ALA A 87 3.83 -11.93 -1.69
C ALA A 87 2.59 -11.21 -2.22
N ASN A 88 2.64 -10.72 -3.46
CA ASN A 88 1.52 -10.05 -4.11
C ASN A 88 0.33 -11.02 -4.33
N ARG A 89 0.61 -12.30 -4.60
CA ARG A 89 -0.42 -13.36 -4.60
C ARG A 89 -1.08 -13.53 -3.24
N GLN A 90 -0.30 -13.62 -2.18
CA GLN A 90 -0.84 -13.77 -0.83
C GLN A 90 -1.64 -12.53 -0.41
N LEU A 91 -1.18 -11.32 -0.76
CA LEU A 91 -1.92 -10.08 -0.55
C LEU A 91 -3.28 -10.11 -1.28
N ALA A 92 -3.32 -10.59 -2.53
CA ALA A 92 -4.57 -10.73 -3.28
C ALA A 92 -5.57 -11.68 -2.60
N VAL A 93 -5.09 -12.82 -2.09
CA VAL A 93 -5.94 -13.75 -1.32
C VAL A 93 -6.48 -13.08 -0.06
N ASN A 94 -5.61 -12.42 0.71
CA ASN A 94 -6.01 -11.72 1.93
C ASN A 94 -7.05 -10.61 1.65
N LEU A 95 -6.93 -9.90 0.53
CA LEU A 95 -7.89 -8.88 0.09
C LEU A 95 -9.26 -9.48 -0.18
N VAL A 96 -9.32 -10.55 -0.98
CA VAL A 96 -10.58 -11.24 -1.29
C VAL A 96 -11.21 -11.76 0.00
N ASP A 97 -10.44 -12.38 0.88
CA ASP A 97 -10.93 -12.94 2.13
C ASP A 97 -11.44 -11.88 3.11
N TRP A 98 -10.81 -10.71 3.16
CA TRP A 98 -11.21 -9.64 4.09
C TRP A 98 -12.42 -8.85 3.58
N LEU A 99 -12.46 -8.55 2.27
CA LEU A 99 -13.52 -7.75 1.64
C LEU A 99 -14.80 -8.56 1.40
N SER A 100 -14.72 -9.89 1.24
CA SER A 100 -15.90 -10.74 0.97
C SER A 100 -16.67 -11.16 2.22
N ARG A 101 -16.08 -11.00 3.40
CA ARG A 101 -16.72 -11.31 4.69
C ARG A 101 -17.90 -10.38 4.92
N ARG A 102 -19.08 -10.96 5.04
CA ARG A 102 -20.34 -10.30 5.43
C ARG A 102 -20.42 -10.11 6.94
#